data_AF-A0A7V5KV94-F1
#
_entry.id   AF-A0A7V5KV94-F1
#
_cell.length_a   1.000
_cell.length_b   1.000
_cell.length_c   1.000
_cell.angle_alpha   90.00
_cell.angle_beta   90.00
_cell.angle_gamma   90.00
#
_symmetry.space_group_name_H-M   'P 1'
#
loop_
_entity.id
_entity.type
_entity.pdbx_description
1 polymer ?
#
loop_
_entity_poly.entity_id
_entity_poly.type
_entity_poly.pdbx_seq_one_letter_code
_entity_poly.pdbx_strand_id
1 'polypeptide(L)'
;DVKGSVAALEILICTPAVRNLIREAKTYQIPSVMQTGKRYGMQTIDDAIMELLEKKKISAEDAYTNCIEKQRFVKFLRKPPVDFTEV
;
A
#
# COMPACT_ATOMS: atom_id res chain seq x y z
N ASP A 1 17.15 -6.66 5.22
CA ASP A 1 16.45 -7.04 3.98
C ASP A 1 17.06 -8.33 3.43
N VAL A 2 16.36 -8.99 2.52
CA VAL A 2 16.87 -10.20 1.84
C VAL A 2 17.41 -9.78 0.47
N LYS A 3 18.62 -10.22 0.11
CA LYS A 3 19.19 -9.93 -1.21
C LYS A 3 18.27 -10.46 -2.32
N GLY A 4 17.94 -9.59 -3.28
CA GLY A 4 17.06 -9.90 -4.41
C GLY A 4 15.90 -8.90 -4.51
N SER A 5 14.86 -9.27 -5.26
CA SER A 5 13.63 -8.49 -5.37
C SER A 5 12.45 -9.35 -4.92
N VAL A 6 11.45 -8.71 -4.31
CA VAL A 6 10.20 -9.34 -3.91
C VAL A 6 9.03 -8.52 -4.43
N ALA A 7 7.98 -9.18 -4.91
CA ALA A 7 6.79 -8.49 -5.41
C ALA A 7 5.89 -8.08 -4.24
N ALA A 8 5.56 -6.78 -4.17
CA ALA A 8 4.41 -6.28 -3.43
C ALA A 8 3.24 -6.17 -4.41
N LEU A 9 2.06 -6.69 -4.04
CA LEU A 9 0.91 -6.76 -4.94
C LEU A 9 -0.28 -5.98 -4.36
N GLU A 10 -0.89 -5.17 -5.21
CA GLU A 10 -2.22 -4.62 -4.97
C GLU A 10 -3.26 -5.46 -5.69
N ILE A 11 -4.32 -5.85 -4.98
CA ILE A 11 -5.36 -6.76 -5.46
C ILE A 11 -6.72 -6.10 -5.27
N LEU A 12 -7.34 -5.71 -6.38
CA LEU A 12 -8.72 -5.22 -6.42
C LEU A 12 -9.64 -6.31 -6.98
N ILE A 13 -10.59 -6.76 -6.18
CA ILE A 13 -11.61 -7.71 -6.64
C ILE A 13 -12.81 -6.96 -7.20
N CYS A 14 -13.20 -7.29 -8.42
CA CYS A 14 -14.34 -6.68 -9.09
C CYS A 14 -15.65 -7.19 -8.46
N THR A 15 -16.07 -6.60 -7.34
CA THR A 15 -17.38 -6.86 -6.69
C THR A 15 -18.48 -6.01 -7.33
N PRO A 16 -19.78 -6.28 -7.07
CA PRO A 16 -20.86 -5.41 -7.53
C PRO A 16 -20.70 -3.94 -7.10
N ALA A 17 -20.21 -3.70 -5.88
CA ALA A 17 -19.94 -2.35 -5.37
C ALA A 17 -18.83 -1.65 -6.18
N VAL A 18 -17.71 -2.33 -6.42
CA VAL A 18 -16.60 -1.79 -7.23
C VAL A 18 -17.06 -1.51 -8.66
N ARG A 19 -17.84 -2.41 -9.27
CA ARG A 19 -18.43 -2.19 -10.60
C ARG A 19 -19.31 -0.95 -10.65
N ASN A 20 -20.11 -0.70 -9.62
CA ASN A 20 -20.93 0.50 -9.54
C ASN A 20 -20.07 1.77 -9.47
N LEU A 21 -19.03 1.78 -8.63
CA LEU A 21 -18.11 2.90 -8.52
C LEU A 21 -17.44 3.23 -9.86
N ILE A 22 -17.03 2.21 -10.62
CA ILE A 22 -16.44 2.40 -11.95
C ILE A 22 -17.48 2.99 -12.91
N ARG A 23 -18.70 2.44 -12.96
CA ARG A 23 -19.77 2.95 -13.86
C ARG A 23 -20.16 4.39 -13.58
N GLU A 24 -20.12 4.80 -12.31
CA GLU A 24 -20.49 6.15 -11.87
C GLU A 24 -19.30 7.12 -11.86
N ALA A 25 -18.12 6.72 -12.36
CA ALA A 25 -16.88 7.50 -12.31
C ALA A 25 -16.47 7.93 -10.89
N LYS A 26 -16.86 7.17 -9.87
CA LYS A 26 -16.50 7.37 -8.45
C LYS A 26 -15.27 6.55 -8.06
N THR A 27 -14.28 6.47 -8.95
CA THR A 27 -13.08 5.63 -8.78
C THR A 27 -12.23 6.05 -7.58
N TYR A 28 -12.29 7.32 -7.16
CA TYR A 28 -11.63 7.82 -5.96
C TYR A 28 -12.10 7.13 -4.65
N GLN A 29 -13.26 6.46 -4.66
CA GLN A 29 -13.74 5.69 -3.50
C GLN A 29 -13.19 4.25 -3.45
N ILE A 30 -12.56 3.77 -4.52
CA ILE A 30 -12.04 2.39 -4.61
C ILE A 30 -11.02 2.08 -3.50
N PRO A 31 -10.07 2.96 -3.14
CA PRO A 31 -9.13 2.68 -2.04
C PRO A 31 -9.84 2.36 -0.71
N SER A 32 -10.87 3.11 -0.35
CA SER A 32 -11.66 2.85 0.87
C SER A 32 -12.41 1.52 0.81
N VAL A 33 -12.92 1.15 -0.38
CA VAL A 33 -13.55 -0.16 -0.60
C VAL A 33 -12.53 -1.29 -0.50
N MET A 34 -11.29 -1.09 -0.97
CA MET A 34 -10.22 -2.09 -0.84
C MET A 34 -9.83 -2.31 0.62
N GLN A 35 -9.70 -1.24 1.41
CA GLN A 35 -9.40 -1.33 2.84
C GLN A 35 -10.43 -2.17 3.61
N THR A 36 -11.72 -2.03 3.30
CA THR A 36 -12.81 -2.81 3.90
C THR A 36 -13.06 -4.15 3.20
N GLY A 37 -12.45 -4.37 2.03
CA GLY A 37 -12.63 -5.51 1.14
C GLY A 37 -11.71 -6.70 1.41
N LYS A 38 -10.90 -6.68 2.48
CA LYS A 38 -9.95 -7.77 2.82
C LYS A 38 -10.59 -9.15 2.87
N ARG A 39 -11.85 -9.25 3.35
CA ARG A 39 -12.61 -10.51 3.38
C ARG A 39 -12.85 -11.14 2.00
N TYR A 40 -12.79 -10.34 0.94
CA TYR A 40 -12.91 -10.78 -0.44
C TYR A 40 -11.56 -11.10 -1.08
N GLY A 41 -10.45 -11.02 -0.32
CA GLY A 41 -9.09 -11.17 -0.84
C GLY A 41 -8.51 -9.89 -1.46
N MET A 42 -9.11 -8.72 -1.17
CA MET A 42 -8.50 -7.45 -1.59
C MET A 42 -7.28 -7.12 -0.72
N GLN A 43 -6.30 -6.47 -1.32
CA GLN A 43 -5.07 -6.04 -0.66
C GLN A 43 -4.64 -4.70 -1.26
N THR A 44 -4.38 -3.69 -0.44
CA THR A 44 -3.78 -2.44 -0.90
C THR A 44 -2.27 -2.60 -1.02
N ILE A 45 -1.62 -1.79 -1.86
CA ILE A 45 -0.16 -1.83 -1.99
C ILE A 45 0.55 -1.58 -0.65
N ASP A 46 0.04 -0.64 0.17
CA ASP A 46 0.63 -0.32 1.47
C ASP A 46 0.47 -1.49 2.46
N ASP A 47 -0.62 -2.24 2.40
CA ASP A 47 -0.76 -3.44 3.23
C ASP A 47 0.22 -4.54 2.80
N ALA A 48 0.44 -4.72 1.49
CA ALA A 48 1.45 -5.65 0.98
C ALA A 48 2.87 -5.25 1.37
N ILE A 49 3.21 -3.96 1.27
CA ILE A 49 4.52 -3.44 1.68
C ILE A 49 4.71 -3.61 3.19
N MET A 50 3.69 -3.31 4.00
CA MET A 50 3.76 -3.50 5.46
C MET A 50 4.03 -4.97 5.80
N GLU A 51 3.33 -5.90 5.17
CA GLU A 51 3.53 -7.33 5.39
C GLU A 51 4.97 -7.77 5.05
N LEU A 52 5.52 -7.28 3.94
CA LEU A 52 6.91 -7.56 3.56
C LEU A 52 7.93 -6.94 4.52
N LEU A 53 7.65 -5.74 5.04
CA LEU A 53 8.47 -5.05 6.03
C LEU A 53 8.47 -5.81 7.37
N GLU A 54 7.29 -6.21 7.87
CA GLU A 54 7.14 -7.00 9.09
C GLU A 54 7.85 -8.36 8.99
N LYS A 55 7.78 -8.99 7.82
CA LYS A 55 8.52 -10.22 7.48
C LYS A 55 10.02 -9.99 7.25
N LYS A 56 10.51 -8.76 7.38
CA LYS A 56 11.91 -8.35 7.16
C LYS A 56 12.45 -8.71 5.78
N LYS A 57 11.55 -8.82 4.78
CA LYS A 57 11.92 -9.10 3.38
C LYS A 57 12.51 -7.86 2.70
N ILE A 58 12.01 -6.68 3.05
CA ILE A 58 12.47 -5.38 2.55
C ILE A 58 13.01 -4.50 3.68
N SER A 59 13.76 -3.46 3.34
CA SER A 59 14.21 -2.45 4.31
C SER A 59 13.10 -1.43 4.61
N ALA A 60 13.25 -0.66 5.69
CA ALA A 60 12.30 0.41 6.01
C ALA A 60 12.39 1.54 4.97
N GLU A 61 13.57 1.78 4.44
CA GLU A 61 13.86 2.71 3.36
C GLU A 61 13.12 2.30 2.08
N ASP A 62 13.22 1.04 1.66
CA ASP A 62 12.48 0.53 0.50
C ASP A 62 10.97 0.63 0.69
N ALA A 63 10.48 0.28 1.89
CA ALA A 63 9.07 0.38 2.23
C ALA A 63 8.58 1.83 2.13
N TYR A 64 9.32 2.78 2.71
CA TYR A 64 9.00 4.20 2.64
C TYR A 64 9.04 4.73 1.20
N THR A 65 10.05 4.38 0.40
CA THR A 65 10.17 4.84 -0.99
C THR A 65 9.03 4.34 -1.86
N ASN A 66 8.60 3.08 -1.69
CA ASN A 66 7.62 2.44 -2.59
C ASN A 66 6.16 2.50 -2.10
N CYS A 67 5.89 2.90 -0.86
CA CYS A 67 4.52 3.07 -0.35
C CYS A 67 3.82 4.33 -0.88
N ILE A 68 2.48 4.32 -0.81
CA ILE A 68 1.63 5.48 -1.10
C ILE A 68 1.55 6.37 0.15
N GLU A 69 1.06 5.84 1.27
CA GLU A 69 0.89 6.60 2.51
C GLU A 69 2.20 6.70 3.31
N LYS A 70 3.08 7.63 2.94
CA LYS A 70 4.42 7.83 3.57
C LYS A 70 4.37 7.90 5.11
N GLN A 71 3.34 8.52 5.66
CA GLN A 71 3.15 8.66 7.12
C GLN A 71 3.00 7.30 7.84
N ARG A 72 2.46 6.27 7.17
CA ARG A 72 2.37 4.92 7.76
C ARG A 72 3.75 4.30 7.96
N PHE A 73 4.73 4.69 7.15
CA PHE A 73 6.05 4.07 7.08
C PHE A 73 7.18 4.90 7.70
N VAL A 74 7.00 6.21 7.86
CA VAL A 74 8.04 7.13 8.38
C VAL A 74 8.62 6.69 9.73
N LYS A 75 7.78 6.13 10.60
CA LYS A 75 8.16 5.66 11.94
C LYS A 75 9.13 4.47 11.95
N PHE A 76 9.26 3.75 10.83
CA PHE A 76 10.18 2.62 10.71
C PHE A 76 11.56 3.05 10.21
N LEU A 77 11.70 4.27 9.70
CA LEU A 77 12.97 4.79 9.24
C LEU A 77 13.91 5.02 10.43
N ARG A 78 15.19 4.64 10.24
CA ARG A 78 16.23 4.90 11.24
C ARG A 78 16.72 6.34 11.24
N LYS A 79 16.64 6.99 10.09
CA LYS A 79 16.98 8.40 9.91
C LYS A 79 15.74 9.12 9.41
N PRO A 80 15.52 10.38 9.83
CA PRO A 80 14.44 11.17 9.26
C PRO A 80 14.59 11.20 7.73
N PRO A 81 13.47 11.16 6.98
CA PRO A 81 13.51 11.23 5.53
C PRO A 81 14.19 12.53 5.10
N VAL A 82 15.01 12.44 4.06
CA VAL A 82 15.83 13.56 3.57
C VAL A 82 14.95 14.61 2.86
N ASP A 83 13.77 14.21 2.38
CA ASP A 83 12.80 15.09 1.72
C ASP A 83 11.82 15.68 2.74
N PHE A 84 12.18 16.87 3.24
CA PHE A 84 11.24 17.86 3.73
C PHE A 84 10.88 18.80 2.57
N THR A 85 10.11 18.32 1.59
CA THR A 85 9.32 19.22 0.74
C THR A 85 7.86 18.93 1.01
N GLU A 86 7.33 19.68 1.97
CA GLU A 86 5.92 19.96 2.12
C GLU A 86 5.36 20.41 0.77
N VAL A 87 4.40 19.65 0.24
CA VAL A 87 3.23 20.18 -0.47
C VAL A 87 2.04 19.32 -0.08
#